data_AF-A0A7C1AVW1-F1
#
_entry.id   AF-A0A7C1AVW1-F1
#
_cell.length_a   1.000
_cell.length_b   1.000
_cell.length_c   1.000
_cell.angle_alpha   90.00
_cell.angle_beta   90.00
_cell.angle_gamma   90.00
#
_symmetry.space_group_name_H-M   'P 1'
#
loop_
_entity.id
_entity.type
_entity.pdbx_description
1 polymer ?
#
loop_
_entity_poly.entity_id
_entity_poly.type
_entity_poly.pdbx_seq_one_letter_code
_entity_poly.pdbx_strand_id
1 'polypeptide(L)'
;MTEEGKTPKPELLAPAGSVEAFWAAIEAGADAVYIGLKGWNARASAVNFSLRDCEILTRWAAARGKRIYIALNALARASVAEEVKKL
;
A
#
# COMPACT_ATOMS: atom_id res chain seq x y z
N MET A 1 -24.85 -31.34 -8.93
CA MET A 1 -24.90 -29.98 -9.51
C MET A 1 -23.52 -29.39 -9.30
N THR A 2 -22.73 -29.32 -10.36
CA THR A 2 -21.32 -28.91 -10.33
C THR A 2 -21.23 -27.40 -10.11
N GLU A 3 -20.40 -26.95 -9.16
CA GLU A 3 -20.06 -25.53 -8.99
C GLU A 3 -19.11 -25.10 -10.12
N GLU A 4 -19.63 -25.00 -11.34
CA GLU A 4 -18.94 -24.40 -12.47
C GLU A 4 -19.11 -22.87 -12.43
N GLY A 5 -17.99 -22.13 -12.36
CA GLY A 5 -17.96 -20.72 -12.78
C GLY A 5 -17.82 -19.63 -11.72
N LYS A 6 -17.42 -19.92 -10.47
CA LYS A 6 -17.16 -18.84 -9.49
C LYS A 6 -15.81 -18.17 -9.80
N THR A 7 -15.85 -17.08 -10.57
CA THR A 7 -14.68 -16.20 -10.73
C THR A 7 -14.25 -15.69 -9.35
N PRO A 8 -12.94 -15.72 -9.03
CA PRO A 8 -12.47 -15.19 -7.76
C PRO A 8 -12.87 -13.72 -7.64
N LYS A 9 -13.43 -13.36 -6.48
CA LYS A 9 -13.85 -11.97 -6.22
C LYS A 9 -12.64 -11.06 -6.44
N PRO A 10 -12.76 -10.01 -7.28
CA PRO A 10 -11.65 -9.10 -7.51
C PRO A 10 -11.29 -8.34 -6.22
N GLU A 11 -10.01 -8.02 -6.06
CA GLU A 11 -9.53 -7.15 -4.98
C GLU A 11 -9.87 -5.69 -5.30
N LEU A 12 -10.54 -5.00 -4.37
CA LEU A 12 -10.72 -3.56 -4.46
C LEU A 12 -9.47 -2.82 -3.93
N LEU A 13 -8.61 -2.38 -4.85
CA LEU A 13 -7.43 -1.58 -4.56
C LEU A 13 -7.71 -0.09 -4.70
N ALA A 14 -7.43 0.69 -3.65
CA ALA A 14 -7.61 2.15 -3.64
C ALA A 14 -6.28 2.91 -3.51
N PRO A 15 -6.14 4.10 -4.13
CA PRO A 15 -5.01 5.00 -3.91
C PRO A 15 -5.11 5.71 -2.55
N ALA A 16 -3.98 5.87 -1.85
CA ALA A 16 -3.87 6.84 -0.76
C ALA A 16 -2.60 7.68 -0.87
N GLY A 17 -2.80 9.00 -0.89
CA GLY A 17 -1.74 10.02 -0.88
C GLY A 17 -1.57 10.71 0.48
N SER A 18 -2.24 10.23 1.53
CA SER A 18 -2.07 10.69 2.91
C SER A 18 -2.65 9.65 3.87
N VAL A 19 -2.35 9.78 5.17
CA VAL A 19 -2.87 8.86 6.20
C VAL A 19 -4.40 8.95 6.28
N GLU A 20 -4.96 10.15 6.13
CA GLU A 20 -6.42 10.38 6.11
C GLU A 20 -7.06 9.67 4.92
N ALA A 21 -6.45 9.75 3.73
CA ALA A 21 -6.93 9.04 2.55
C ALA A 21 -6.84 7.52 2.70
N PHE A 22 -5.81 7.01 3.40
CA PHE A 22 -5.71 5.59 3.73
C PHE A 22 -6.90 5.14 4.59
N TRP A 23 -7.21 5.86 5.66
CA TRP A 23 -8.34 5.52 6.51
C TRP A 23 -9.68 5.60 5.77
N ALA A 24 -9.88 6.66 5.00
CA ALA A 24 -11.09 6.81 4.18
C ALA A 24 -11.26 5.64 3.19
N ALA A 25 -10.18 5.18 2.55
CA ALA A 25 -10.23 4.03 1.65
C ALA A 25 -10.61 2.73 2.37
N ILE A 26 -10.05 2.49 3.56
CA ILE A 26 -10.36 1.32 4.37
C ILE A 26 -11.83 1.34 4.82
N GLU A 27 -12.32 2.48 5.31
CA GLU A 27 -13.71 2.66 5.74
C GLU A 27 -14.71 2.52 4.58
N ALA A 28 -14.32 2.98 3.38
CA ALA A 28 -15.09 2.80 2.16
C ALA A 28 -15.11 1.35 1.64
N GLY A 29 -14.39 0.43 2.29
CA GLY A 29 -14.45 -1.00 1.99
C GLY A 29 -13.35 -1.50 1.04
N ALA A 30 -12.27 -0.75 0.85
CA ALA A 30 -11.12 -1.24 0.09
C ALA A 30 -10.54 -2.53 0.73
N ASP A 31 -10.22 -3.51 -0.11
CA ASP A 31 -9.52 -4.73 0.30
C ASP A 31 -8.02 -4.47 0.45
N ALA A 32 -7.50 -3.54 -0.35
CA ALA A 32 -6.12 -3.11 -0.31
C ALA A 32 -5.96 -1.63 -0.62
N VAL A 33 -4.84 -1.05 -0.17
CA VAL A 33 -4.49 0.35 -0.44
C VAL A 33 -3.08 0.42 -1.02
N TYR A 34 -2.89 1.19 -2.10
CA TYR A 34 -1.54 1.50 -2.58
C TYR A 34 -1.10 2.89 -2.16
N ILE A 35 0.15 2.99 -1.71
CA ILE A 35 0.74 4.20 -1.15
C ILE A 35 2.12 4.48 -1.75
N GLY A 36 2.52 5.76 -1.72
CA GLY A 36 3.86 6.18 -2.08
C GLY A 36 4.76 6.31 -0.84
N LEU A 37 5.94 5.69 -0.88
CA LEU A 37 6.98 5.88 0.13
C LEU A 37 7.78 7.16 -0.17
N LYS A 38 8.00 7.98 0.87
CA LYS A 38 8.66 9.28 0.73
C LYS A 38 10.10 9.14 0.22
N GLY A 39 10.39 9.76 -0.92
CA GLY A 39 11.71 9.67 -1.58
C GLY A 39 11.86 8.50 -2.56
N TRP A 40 10.81 7.68 -2.70
CA TRP A 40 10.81 6.45 -3.48
C TRP A 40 9.75 6.43 -4.59
N ASN A 41 9.00 7.53 -4.74
CA ASN A 41 8.11 7.75 -5.85
C ASN A 41 8.55 8.92 -6.73
N ALA A 42 8.23 8.86 -8.02
CA ALA A 42 8.60 9.90 -8.97
C ALA A 42 7.92 11.26 -8.69
N ARG A 43 6.88 11.28 -7.84
CA ARG A 43 6.11 12.47 -7.48
C ARG A 43 6.64 13.05 -6.16
N ALA A 44 7.79 13.71 -6.24
CA ALA A 44 8.51 14.28 -5.09
C ALA A 44 7.70 15.28 -4.24
N SER A 45 6.65 15.89 -4.80
CA SER A 45 5.78 16.86 -4.12
C SER A 45 4.56 16.27 -3.40
N ALA A 46 4.32 14.96 -3.51
CA ALA A 46 3.21 14.32 -2.79
C ALA A 46 3.53 14.21 -1.29
N VAL A 47 2.50 14.44 -0.44
CA VAL A 47 2.55 14.05 0.97
C VAL A 47 2.71 12.53 0.98
N ASN A 48 3.90 12.04 1.29
CA ASN A 48 4.23 10.64 1.17
C ASN A 48 4.38 10.00 2.54
N PHE A 49 4.05 8.72 2.65
CA PHE A 49 4.20 7.95 3.88
C PHE A 49 5.69 7.82 4.23
N SER A 50 6.03 7.99 5.50
CA SER A 50 7.37 7.64 5.98
C SER A 50 7.52 6.13 6.10
N LEU A 51 8.76 5.65 6.19
CA LEU A 51 9.03 4.23 6.44
C LEU A 51 8.33 3.73 7.71
N ARG A 52 8.32 4.55 8.76
CA ARG A 52 7.65 4.27 10.03
C ARG A 52 6.14 4.16 9.87
N ASP A 53 5.52 5.04 9.08
CA ASP A 53 4.08 4.97 8.80
C ASP A 53 3.75 3.68 8.06
N CYS A 54 4.52 3.34 7.03
CA CYS A 54 4.37 2.09 6.30
C CYS A 54 4.47 0.87 7.23
N GLU A 55 5.47 0.84 8.12
CA GLU A 55 5.69 -0.26 9.06
C GLU A 55 4.50 -0.45 10.02
N ILE A 56 3.99 0.65 10.58
CA ILE A 56 2.83 0.64 11.49
C ILE A 56 1.55 0.22 10.76
N LEU A 57 1.27 0.83 9.61
CA LEU A 57 0.04 0.59 8.84
C LEU A 57 0.03 -0.82 8.24
N THR A 58 1.18 -1.32 7.79
CA THR A 58 1.29 -2.68 7.22
C THR A 58 0.97 -3.73 8.28
N ARG A 59 1.52 -3.59 9.49
CA ARG A 59 1.14 -4.47 10.62
C ARG A 59 -0.34 -4.37 10.95
N TRP A 60 -0.87 -3.16 11.01
CA TRP A 60 -2.28 -2.91 11.32
C TRP A 60 -3.22 -3.55 10.28
N ALA A 61 -2.88 -3.41 9.00
CA ALA A 61 -3.65 -3.92 7.86
C ALA A 61 -3.59 -5.45 7.79
N ALA A 62 -2.39 -6.04 7.95
CA ALA A 62 -2.20 -7.49 7.94
C ALA A 62 -3.03 -8.18 9.04
N ALA A 63 -3.08 -7.60 10.24
CA ALA A 63 -3.91 -8.11 11.34
C ALA A 63 -5.43 -8.10 11.03
N ARG A 64 -5.87 -7.41 9.97
CA ARG A 64 -7.27 -7.27 9.55
C ARG A 64 -7.55 -7.86 8.17
N GLY A 65 -6.60 -8.61 7.61
CA GLY A 65 -6.73 -9.20 6.27
C GLY A 65 -6.75 -8.15 5.15
N LYS A 66 -6.26 -6.93 5.40
CA LYS A 66 -6.09 -5.86 4.40
C LYS A 66 -4.66 -5.87 3.88
N ARG A 67 -4.47 -5.50 2.61
CA ARG A 67 -3.13 -5.43 1.98
C ARG A 67 -2.69 -3.99 1.73
N ILE A 68 -1.39 -3.74 1.85
CA ILE A 68 -0.77 -2.46 1.48
C ILE A 68 0.23 -2.71 0.36
N TYR A 69 0.12 -1.95 -0.72
CA TYR A 69 1.04 -1.97 -1.85
C TYR A 69 1.87 -0.70 -1.84
N ILE A 70 3.20 -0.83 -1.80
CA ILE A 70 4.10 0.32 -1.76
C ILE A 70 4.68 0.53 -3.16
N ALA A 71 4.39 1.68 -3.75
CA ALA A 71 4.94 2.05 -5.05
C ALA A 71 6.40 2.51 -4.90
N LEU A 72 7.31 1.75 -5.50
CA LEU A 72 8.74 2.06 -5.60
C LEU A 72 9.07 2.34 -7.07
N ASN A 73 8.85 3.57 -7.50
CA ASN A 73 8.98 3.97 -8.91
C ASN A 73 9.96 5.14 -9.13
N ALA A 74 10.80 5.45 -8.13
CA ALA A 74 11.96 6.32 -8.29
C ALA A 74 13.24 5.48 -8.53
N LEU A 75 14.15 5.98 -9.39
CA LEU A 75 15.45 5.35 -9.69
C LEU A 75 16.24 5.08 -8.40
N ALA A 76 16.40 3.81 -8.04
CA ALA A 76 17.10 3.39 -6.83
C ALA A 76 18.63 3.61 -6.97
N ARG A 77 19.22 4.40 -6.07
CA ARG A 77 20.67 4.34 -5.80
C ARG A 77 20.96 3.06 -4.99
N ALA A 78 22.11 2.42 -5.15
CA ALA A 78 22.39 1.11 -4.53
C ALA A 78 22.17 1.04 -3.00
N SER A 79 22.39 2.15 -2.26
CA SER A 79 22.20 2.23 -0.80
C SER A 79 20.73 2.16 -0.35
N VAL A 80 19.81 2.34 -1.28
CA VAL A 80 18.38 2.56 -1.03
C VAL A 80 17.71 1.20 -0.78
N ALA A 81 18.09 0.14 -1.51
CA ALA A 81 17.50 -1.21 -1.40
C ALA A 81 17.54 -1.85 0.02
N GLU A 82 18.54 -1.54 0.85
CA GLU A 82 18.65 -2.12 2.19
C GLU A 82 17.64 -1.56 3.19
N GLU A 83 17.11 -0.36 2.97
CA GLU A 83 16.12 0.26 3.86
C GLU A 83 14.72 -0.35 3.69
N VAL A 84 14.34 -0.68 2.46
CA VAL A 84 13.02 -1.28 2.15
C VAL A 84 12.90 -2.73 2.63
N LYS A 85 14.00 -3.47 2.74
CA LYS A 85 13.99 -4.85 3.29
C LYS A 85 13.50 -4.96 4.74
N LYS A 86 13.38 -3.82 5.44
CA LYS A 86 12.94 -3.76 6.85
C LYS A 86 11.43 -3.61 7.01
N LEU A 87 10.71 -3.35 5.91
CA LEU A 87 9.23 -3.31 5.85
C LEU A 87 8.65 -4.71 5.76
#